data_AF-A0A191ZJ22-F1
#
_entry.id   AF-A0A191ZJ22-F1
#
_cell.length_a   1.000
_cell.length_b   1.000
_cell.length_c   1.000
_cell.angle_alpha   90.00
_cell.angle_beta   90.00
_cell.angle_gamma   90.00
#
_symmetry.space_group_name_H-M   'P 1'
#
loop_
_entity.id
_entity.type
_entity.pdbx_description
1 polymer ?
#
loop_
_entity_poly.entity_id
_entity_poly.type
_entity_poly.pdbx_seq_one_letter_code
_entity_poly.pdbx_strand_id
1 'polypeptide(L)' 'MLKCRAATRLLSEALERKLTLGERLNLGIHTIECQNCRNFGRQIKAMRSLSRAYAEGASVDSAEPDETGKHPEQDRRD' A
#
# COMPACT_ATOMS: atom_id res chain seq x y z
N MET A 1 -18.10 15.08 1.77
CA MET A 1 -17.32 13.95 1.22
C MET A 1 -16.00 14.46 0.67
N LEU A 2 -14.92 13.81 1.06
CA LEU A 2 -13.59 14.06 0.50
C LEU A 2 -13.51 13.43 -0.90
N LYS A 3 -12.85 14.07 -1.87
CA LYS A 3 -12.61 13.45 -3.18
C LYS A 3 -11.43 12.48 -3.10
N CYS A 4 -11.45 11.38 -3.88
CA CYS A 4 -10.37 10.40 -3.90
C CYS A 4 -8.98 11.02 -4.10
N ARG A 5 -8.84 12.03 -4.97
CA ARG A 5 -7.58 12.76 -5.19
C ARG A 5 -7.09 13.50 -3.94
N ALA A 6 -8.00 14.10 -3.17
CA ALA A 6 -7.65 14.75 -1.92
C ALA A 6 -7.34 13.71 -0.82
N ALA A 7 -8.02 12.57 -0.84
CA ALA A 7 -7.75 11.46 0.07
C ALA A 7 -6.37 10.85 -0.13
N THR A 8 -5.98 10.55 -1.38
CA THR A 8 -4.65 10.02 -1.70
C THR A 8 -3.56 11.04 -1.36
N ARG A 9 -3.82 12.34 -1.60
CA ARG A 9 -2.91 13.41 -1.17
C ARG A 9 -2.73 13.44 0.35
N LEU A 10 -3.80 13.43 1.13
CA LEU A 10 -3.70 13.39 2.61
C LEU A 10 -3.03 12.11 3.12
N LEU A 11 -3.24 10.96 2.46
CA LEU A 11 -2.55 9.71 2.79
C LEU A 11 -1.04 9.81 2.56
N SER A 12 -0.61 10.47 1.49
CA SER A 12 0.82 10.76 1.26
C SER A 12 1.38 11.77 2.25
N GLU A 13 0.66 12.88 2.49
CA GLU A 13 1.09 13.90 3.45
C GLU A 13 1.19 13.35 4.88
N ALA A 14 0.35 12.37 5.26
CA ALA A 14 0.41 11.68 6.55
C ALA A 14 1.73 10.92 6.78
N LEU A 15 2.50 10.64 5.72
CA LEU A 15 3.82 10.05 5.83
C LEU A 15 4.85 11.11 6.23
N GLU A 16 4.71 12.35 5.76
CA GLU A 16 5.71 13.40 5.99
C GLU A 16 5.38 14.26 7.21
N ARG A 17 4.09 14.48 7.48
CA ARG A 17 3.61 15.31 8.58
C ARG A 17 2.47 14.64 9.34
N LYS A 18 2.25 15.10 10.57
CA LYS A 18 1.03 14.77 11.29
C LYS A 18 -0.15 15.50 10.63
N LEU A 19 -1.21 14.76 10.35
CA LEU A 19 -2.50 15.35 9.96
C LEU A 19 -3.17 16.00 11.17
N THR A 20 -3.88 17.10 10.92
CA THR A 20 -4.80 17.69 11.90
C THR A 20 -5.94 16.72 12.21
N LEU A 21 -6.64 16.94 13.32
CA LEU A 21 -7.75 16.08 13.73
C LEU A 21 -8.87 16.06 12.66
N GLY A 22 -9.19 17.22 12.07
CA GLY A 22 -10.20 17.35 11.02
C GLY A 22 -9.83 16.62 9.73
N GLU A 23 -8.56 16.68 9.31
CA GLU A 23 -8.05 15.93 8.15
C GLU A 23 -8.14 14.42 8.41
N ARG A 24 -7.75 13.97 9.61
CA ARG A 24 -7.77 12.55 9.99
C ARG A 24 -9.20 12.00 10.01
N LEU A 25 -10.16 12.75 10.56
CA LEU A 25 -11.56 12.35 10.60
C LEU A 25 -12.18 12.25 9.21
N ASN A 26 -12.01 13.28 8.37
CA ASN A 26 -12.52 13.28 6.99
C ASN A 26 -11.91 12.15 6.15
N LEU A 27 -10.61 11.93 6.29
CA LEU A 27 -9.92 10.85 5.60
C LEU A 27 -10.41 9.48 6.09
N GLY A 28 -10.61 9.31 7.41
CA GLY A 28 -11.14 8.08 7.99
C GLY A 28 -12.51 7.71 7.40
N ILE A 29 -13.45 8.66 7.42
CA ILE A 29 -14.79 8.48 6.82
C ILE A 29 -14.67 8.07 5.35
N HIS A 30 -13.83 8.76 4.57
CA HIS A 30 -13.65 8.43 3.16
C HIS A 30 -13.07 7.02 2.92
N THR A 31 -12.13 6.58 3.76
CA THR A 31 -11.57 5.23 3.62
C THR A 31 -12.55 4.13 4.05
N ILE A 32 -13.58 4.44 4.83
CA ILE A 32 -14.65 3.49 5.16
C ILE A 32 -15.48 3.20 3.90
N GLU A 33 -15.93 4.25 3.20
CA GLU A 33 -16.74 4.18 1.98
C GLU A 33 -15.95 3.73 0.74
N CYS A 34 -14.67 4.09 0.62
CA CYS A 34 -13.88 3.83 -0.58
C CYS A 34 -12.80 2.74 -0.35
N GLN A 35 -13.03 1.54 -0.90
CA GLN A 35 -12.05 0.45 -0.83
C GLN A 35 -10.70 0.79 -1.47
N ASN A 36 -10.70 1.52 -2.60
CA ASN A 36 -9.47 1.89 -3.30
C ASN A 36 -8.57 2.80 -2.45
N CYS A 37 -9.13 3.84 -1.84
CA CYS A 37 -8.36 4.73 -0.97
C CYS A 37 -7.87 4.01 0.30
N ARG A 38 -8.66 3.09 0.85
CA ARG A 38 -8.23 2.22 1.96
C ARG A 38 -7.09 1.29 1.57
N ASN A 39 -7.15 0.67 0.39
CA ASN A 39 -6.07 -0.16 -0.16
C ASN A 39 -4.80 0.65 -0.38
N PHE A 40 -4.92 1.84 -0.98
CA PHE A 40 -3.79 2.74 -1.20
C PHE A 40 -3.11 3.13 0.12
N GLY A 41 -3.90 3.48 1.14
CA GLY A 41 -3.38 3.81 2.46
C GLY A 41 -2.63 2.66 3.14
N ARG A 42 -3.01 1.40 2.88
CA ARG A 42 -2.24 0.23 3.33
C ARG A 42 -0.93 0.06 2.57
N GLN A 43 -0.98 0.13 1.25
CA GLN A 43 0.19 -0.03 0.38
C GLN A 43 1.28 1.00 0.66
N ILE A 44 0.91 2.29 0.77
CA ILE A 44 1.89 3.35 0.98
C ILE A 44 2.55 3.28 2.36
N LYS A 45 1.85 2.76 3.37
CA LYS A 45 2.43 2.45 4.70
C LYS A 45 3.40 1.28 4.63
N ALA A 46 3.04 0.21 3.92
CA ALA A 46 3.93 -0.94 3.72
C ALA A 46 5.21 -0.52 3.00
N MET A 47 5.10 0.26 1.91
CA MET A 47 6.26 0.81 1.21
C MET A 47 7.17 1.61 2.15
N ARG A 48 6.61 2.51 2.96
CA ARG A 48 7.39 3.27 3.95
C ARG A 48 8.10 2.38 4.95
N SER A 49 7.44 1.33 5.44
CA SER A 49 8.04 0.37 6.38
C SER A 49 9.20 -0.38 5.74
N LEU A 50 9.02 -0.86 4.50
CA LEU A 50 10.06 -1.56 3.74
C LEU A 50 11.25 -0.65 3.45
N SER A 51 11.01 0.59 2.99
CA SER A 51 12.08 1.56 2.76
C SER A 51 12.86 1.88 4.04
N ARG A 52 12.18 1.95 5.18
CA ARG A 52 12.82 2.20 6.48
C ARG A 52 13.67 1.00 6.92
N ALA A 53 13.13 -0.21 6.82
CA ALA A 53 13.86 -1.44 7.13
C ALA A 53 15.12 -1.58 6.24
N TYR A 54 14.99 -1.31 4.94
CA TYR A 54 16.11 -1.28 4.01
C TYR A 54 17.18 -0.25 4.42
N ALA A 55 16.78 0.97 4.77
CA ALA A 55 17.70 2.01 5.22
C ALA A 55 18.38 1.68 6.55
N GLU A 56 17.72 0.91 7.42
CA GLU A 56 18.25 0.44 8.70
C GLU A 56 19.17 -0.79 8.55
N GLY A 57 19.43 -1.25 7.32
CA GLY A 57 20.30 -2.40 7.06
C GLY A 57 19.66 -3.73 7.44
N ALA A 58 18.34 -3.80 7.61
CA ALA A 58 17.65 -5.08 7.70
C ALA A 58 17.76 -5.76 6.34
N SER A 59 18.65 -6.76 6.24
CA SER A 59 18.62 -7.72 5.14
C SER A 59 17.26 -8.40 5.19
N VAL A 60 16.46 -8.23 4.13
CA VAL A 60 15.31 -9.09 3.84
C VAL A 60 15.85 -10.45 3.40
N ASP A 61 16.52 -11.13 4.32
CA ASP A 61 16.93 -12.51 4.10
C ASP A 61 15.70 -13.38 4.32
N SER A 62 15.32 -14.12 3.28
CA SER A 62 14.31 -15.18 3.26
C SER A 62 12.83 -14.76 3.33
N ALA A 63 12.31 -14.24 2.21
CA ALA A 63 11.01 -14.68 1.71
C ALA A 63 11.21 -15.05 0.24
N GLU A 64 11.70 -16.26 0.00
CA GLU A 64 11.65 -16.84 -1.34
C GLU A 64 10.19 -16.81 -1.81
N PRO A 65 9.90 -16.25 -2.99
CA PRO A 65 8.65 -16.59 -3.66
C PRO A 65 8.70 -18.09 -3.91
N ASP A 66 7.74 -18.81 -3.34
CA ASP A 66 7.42 -20.20 -3.64
C ASP A 66 7.35 -20.39 -5.17
N GLU A 67 8.46 -20.82 -5.75
CA GLU A 67 8.61 -21.35 -7.10
C GLU A 67 7.95 -22.75 -7.17
N THR A 68 6.65 -22.80 -6.91
CA THR A 68 5.81 -23.94 -7.29
C THR A 68 4.63 -23.50 -8.14
N GLY A 69 4.89 -22.55 -9.05
CA GLY A 69 4.07 -22.37 -10.24
C GLY A 69 4.38 -23.48 -11.24
N LYS A 70 3.86 -24.69 -11.01
CA LYS A 70 3.82 -25.77 -12.00
C LYS A 70 3.18 -25.20 -13.27
N HIS A 71 3.98 -24.82 -14.26
CA HIS A 71 3.50 -24.43 -15.57
C HIS A 71 3.05 -25.72 -16.26
N PRO A 72 1.75 -25.99 -16.46
CA PRO A 72 1.38 -27.06 -17.36
C PRO A 72 1.78 -26.58 -18.77
N GLU A 73 2.73 -27.31 -19.32
CA GLU A 73 3.09 -27.39 -20.73
C GLU A 73 1.83 -27.18 -21.60
N GLN A 74 1.71 -25.98 -22.19
CA GLN A 74 0.65 -25.70 -23.14
C GLN A 74 0.96 -26.45 -24.43
N ASP A 75 0.21 -27.53 -24.57
CA ASP A 75 0.02 -28.39 -25.73
C ASP A 75 0.03 -27.59 -27.05
N ARG A 76 0.88 -28.04 -27.97
CA ARG A 76 0.93 -27.57 -29.35
C ARG A 76 -0.25 -28.17 -30.11
N ARG A 77 -1.28 -27.37 -30.35
CA ARG A 77 -2.32 -27.47 -31.41
C ARG A 77 -2.94 -26.07 -31.50
N ASP A 78 -3.05 -25.39 -32.64
CA ASP A 78 -3.13 -25.75 -34.06
C ASP A 78 -2.20 -24.88 -34.93
#